data_AF-A0A920NPL8-F1
#
_entry.id   AF-A0A920NPL8-F1
#
_cell.length_a   1.000
_cell.length_b   1.000
_cell.length_c   1.000
_cell.angle_alpha   90.00
_cell.angle_beta   90.00
_cell.angle_gamma   90.00
#
_symmetry.space_group_name_H-M   'P 1'
#
loop_
_entity.id
_entity.type
_entity.pdbx_description
1 polymer ?
#
loop_
_entity_poly.entity_id
_entity_poly.type
_entity_poly.pdbx_seq_one_letter_code
_entity_poly.pdbx_strand_id
1 'polypeptide(L)'
;MKIFHYWWERFALEFTRGNDIPYRGFVPESIRVMKNYNWPGNVRELKNFVESILILQKGLRITMEMVEEKLGSFQQIRNDNLPVLVNQSSEQAERELMLPGNCYCCDRMSII
;
A
#
# COMPACT_ATOMS: atom_id res chain seq x y z
N MET A 1 -14.28 3.33 19.45
CA MET A 1 -14.63 3.32 18.00
C MET A 1 -14.94 4.71 17.42
N LYS A 2 -15.58 5.65 18.16
CA LYS A 2 -15.85 7.03 17.67
C LYS A 2 -14.61 7.93 17.55
N ILE A 3 -13.59 7.66 18.37
CA ILE A 3 -12.34 8.44 18.39
C ILE A 3 -11.63 8.32 17.05
N PHE A 4 -11.44 7.11 16.52
CA PHE A 4 -10.77 6.91 15.23
C PHE A 4 -11.41 7.74 14.11
N HIS A 5 -12.75 7.75 14.04
CA HIS A 5 -13.50 8.52 13.04
C HIS A 5 -13.20 10.02 13.09
N TYR A 6 -13.16 10.60 14.30
CA TYR A 6 -12.87 12.02 14.47
C TYR A 6 -11.44 12.38 14.04
N TRP A 7 -10.47 11.50 14.25
CA TRP A 7 -9.07 11.86 14.04
C TRP A 7 -8.69 11.89 12.55
N TRP A 8 -9.13 10.92 11.76
CA TRP A 8 -8.75 10.86 10.35
C TRP A 8 -9.40 11.98 9.53
N GLU A 9 -10.65 12.36 9.84
CA GLU A 9 -11.33 13.49 9.19
C GLU A 9 -10.66 14.82 9.53
N ARG A 10 -10.26 14.99 10.79
CA ARG A 10 -9.54 16.18 11.24
C ARG A 10 -8.21 16.32 10.52
N PHE A 11 -7.42 15.24 10.45
CA PHE A 11 -6.15 15.26 9.71
C PHE A 11 -6.35 15.54 8.23
N ALA A 12 -7.37 14.96 7.61
CA ALA A 12 -7.66 15.22 6.21
C ALA A 12 -8.00 16.70 5.96
N LEU A 13 -8.87 17.28 6.78
CA LEU A 13 -9.26 18.69 6.68
C LEU A 13 -8.11 19.65 6.97
N GLU A 14 -7.27 19.36 7.97
CA GLU A 14 -6.10 20.17 8.29
C GLU A 14 -5.11 20.17 7.12
N PHE A 15 -4.86 19.01 6.53
CA PHE A 15 -3.93 18.88 5.40
C PHE A 15 -4.45 19.58 4.14
N THR A 16 -5.73 19.44 3.82
CA THR A 16 -6.32 20.03 2.61
C THR A 16 -6.39 21.55 2.69
N ARG A 17 -6.65 22.10 3.88
CA ARG A 17 -6.64 23.57 4.11
C ARG A 17 -5.25 24.17 3.91
N GLY A 18 -4.19 23.44 4.23
CA GLY A 18 -2.82 23.92 4.06
C GLY A 18 -2.26 23.79 2.64
N ASN A 19 -2.84 22.92 1.81
CA ASN A 19 -2.28 22.54 0.50
C ASN A 19 -3.21 22.81 -0.70
N ASP A 20 -4.40 23.37 -0.47
CA ASP A 20 -5.43 23.61 -1.51
C ASP A 20 -5.82 22.34 -2.30
N ILE A 21 -5.80 21.18 -1.62
CA ILE A 21 -6.14 19.89 -2.22
C ILE A 21 -7.64 19.63 -2.02
N PRO A 22 -8.42 19.31 -3.08
CA PRO A 22 -9.83 18.96 -2.90
C PRO A 22 -9.96 17.69 -2.04
N TYR A 23 -10.92 17.64 -1.13
CA TYR A 23 -11.18 16.43 -0.34
C TYR A 23 -12.59 15.90 -0.63
N ARG A 24 -12.67 14.78 -1.35
CA ARG A 24 -13.92 14.12 -1.76
C ARG A 24 -14.42 13.08 -0.76
N GLY A 25 -13.67 12.83 0.31
CA GLY A 25 -14.00 11.80 1.30
C GLY A 25 -13.45 10.41 0.96
N PHE A 26 -13.67 9.50 1.91
CA PHE A 26 -13.34 8.08 1.82
C PHE A 26 -14.60 7.28 1.52
N VAL A 27 -14.47 6.20 0.75
CA VAL A 27 -15.57 5.22 0.60
C VAL A 27 -15.75 4.44 1.91
N PRO A 28 -16.98 4.05 2.28
CA PRO A 28 -17.23 3.36 3.56
C PRO A 28 -16.42 2.07 3.74
N GLU A 29 -16.13 1.36 2.65
CA GLU A 29 -15.31 0.16 2.61
C GLU A 29 -13.87 0.45 3.04
N SER A 30 -13.27 1.54 2.55
CA SER A 30 -11.92 1.96 2.92
C SER A 30 -11.80 2.32 4.40
N ILE A 31 -12.86 2.93 4.97
CA ILE A 31 -12.94 3.23 6.40
C ILE A 31 -12.97 1.94 7.22
N ARG A 32 -13.65 0.88 6.75
CA ARG A 32 -13.65 -0.43 7.43
C ARG A 32 -12.26 -1.04 7.45
N VAL A 33 -11.53 -1.00 6.33
CA VAL A 33 -10.15 -1.50 6.26
C VAL A 33 -9.24 -0.74 7.23
N MET A 34 -9.28 0.60 7.21
CA MET A 34 -8.51 1.42 8.14
C MET A 34 -8.82 1.16 9.61
N LYS A 35 -10.10 0.88 9.95
CA LYS A 35 -10.52 0.56 11.33
C LYS A 35 -10.06 -0.82 11.79
N ASN A 36 -10.01 -1.79 10.88
CA ASN A 36 -9.58 -3.15 11.17
C ASN A 36 -8.05 -3.29 11.20
N TYR A 37 -7.34 -2.33 10.63
CA TYR A 37 -5.89 -2.31 10.65
C TYR A 37 -5.34 -1.96 12.04
N ASN A 38 -4.34 -2.72 12.49
CA ASN A 38 -3.71 -2.50 13.79
C ASN A 38 -2.60 -1.45 13.65
N TRP A 39 -2.83 -0.23 14.13
CA TRP A 39 -1.89 0.90 14.02
C TRP A 39 -0.91 0.91 15.20
N PRO A 40 0.32 0.37 15.08
CA PRO A 40 1.25 0.25 16.21
C PRO A 40 1.71 1.61 16.77
N GLY A 41 1.55 2.71 16.03
CA GLY A 41 1.81 4.09 16.49
C GLY A 41 0.58 5.01 16.53
N ASN A 42 -0.63 4.42 16.41
CA ASN A 42 -1.98 5.02 16.43
C ASN A 42 -2.13 6.39 15.75
N VAL A 43 -1.73 7.47 16.41
CA VAL A 43 -2.00 8.85 15.97
C VAL A 43 -1.03 9.32 14.89
N ARG A 44 0.28 9.16 15.11
CA ARG A 44 1.28 9.65 14.15
C ARG A 44 1.22 8.89 12.85
N GLU A 45 0.97 7.59 12.93
CA GLU A 45 0.91 6.73 11.76
C GLU A 45 -0.36 6.96 10.95
N LEU A 46 -1.50 7.11 11.63
CA LEU A 46 -2.75 7.48 10.97
C LEU A 46 -2.61 8.82 10.25
N LYS A 47 -1.96 9.82 10.88
CA LYS A 47 -1.68 11.11 10.25
C LYS A 47 -0.81 10.93 9.00
N ASN A 48 0.34 10.29 9.11
CA ASN A 48 1.24 10.07 7.97
C ASN A 48 0.56 9.31 6.82
N PHE A 49 -0.29 8.34 7.16
CA PHE A 49 -1.07 7.58 6.18
C PHE A 49 -2.09 8.48 5.46
N VAL A 50 -2.89 9.24 6.21
CA VAL A 50 -3.91 10.14 5.66
C VAL A 50 -3.28 11.23 4.78
N GLU A 51 -2.19 11.84 5.23
CA GLU A 51 -1.47 12.86 4.43
C GLU A 51 -0.93 12.24 3.13
N SER A 52 -0.29 11.07 3.22
CA SER A 52 0.26 10.40 2.05
C SER A 52 -0.79 10.03 1.01
N ILE A 53 -1.94 9.50 1.44
CA ILE A 53 -2.99 9.08 0.50
C ILE A 53 -3.69 10.29 -0.13
N LEU A 54 -3.81 11.42 0.58
CA LEU A 54 -4.35 12.67 0.03
C LEU A 54 -3.44 13.27 -1.05
N ILE A 55 -2.11 13.23 -0.84
CA ILE A 55 -1.13 13.66 -1.84
C ILE A 55 -1.24 12.80 -3.11
N LEU A 56 -1.32 11.47 -2.93
CA LEU A 56 -1.41 10.53 -4.05
C LEU A 56 -2.71 10.70 -4.85
N GLN A 57 -3.82 10.97 -4.17
CA GLN A 57 -5.14 11.05 -4.82
C GLN A 57 -5.46 12.39 -5.45
N LYS A 58 -4.68 13.45 -5.23
CA LYS A 58 -4.85 14.79 -5.86
C LYS A 58 -6.31 15.27 -5.90
N GLY A 59 -7.08 14.94 -4.86
CA GLY A 59 -8.48 15.29 -4.70
C GLY A 59 -9.53 14.41 -5.39
N LEU A 60 -9.17 13.19 -5.76
CA LEU A 60 -10.11 12.11 -6.06
C LEU A 60 -10.67 11.48 -4.78
N ARG A 61 -11.73 10.67 -4.94
CA ARG A 61 -12.35 9.93 -3.83
C ARG A 61 -11.49 8.72 -3.48
N ILE A 62 -11.17 8.56 -2.19
CA ILE A 62 -10.30 7.48 -1.74
C ILE A 62 -11.08 6.16 -1.70
N THR A 63 -10.65 5.17 -2.49
CA THR A 63 -11.25 3.82 -2.56
C THR A 63 -10.57 2.84 -1.62
N MET A 64 -11.16 1.65 -1.46
CA MET A 64 -10.61 0.56 -0.65
C MET A 64 -9.25 0.08 -1.18
N GLU A 65 -9.14 -0.13 -2.49
CA GLU A 65 -7.92 -0.64 -3.15
C GLU A 65 -6.72 0.27 -2.90
N MET A 66 -6.91 1.59 -2.99
CA MET A 66 -5.84 2.57 -2.70
C MET A 66 -5.37 2.49 -1.24
N VAL A 67 -6.31 2.26 -0.32
CA VAL A 67 -5.99 2.12 1.10
C VAL A 67 -5.22 0.83 1.33
N GLU A 68 -5.62 -0.28 0.72
CA GLU A 68 -4.94 -1.57 0.84
C GLU A 68 -3.54 -1.55 0.23
N GLU A 69 -3.39 -0.99 -0.97
CA GLU A 69 -2.09 -0.81 -1.63
C GLU A 69 -1.14 0.04 -0.76
N LYS A 70 -1.66 1.13 -0.19
CA LYS A 70 -0.89 2.01 0.68
C LYS A 70 -0.52 1.34 2.00
N LEU A 71 -1.43 0.58 2.61
CA LEU A 71 -1.16 -0.17 3.84
C LEU A 71 -0.12 -1.27 3.61
N GLY A 72 -0.20 -1.99 2.50
CA GLY A 72 0.81 -2.98 2.10
C GLY A 72 2.19 -2.35 1.97
N SER A 73 2.28 -1.20 1.31
CA SER A 73 3.53 -0.42 1.21
C SER A 73 4.04 0.07 2.57
N PHE A 74 3.14 0.49 3.46
CA PHE A 74 3.46 0.92 4.83
C PHE A 74 4.00 -0.21 5.72
N GLN A 75 3.62 -1.47 5.46
CA GLN A 75 4.17 -2.65 6.15
C GLN A 75 5.55 -3.03 5.63
N GLN A 76 5.80 -2.89 4.32
CA GLN A 76 7.10 -3.19 3.72
C GLN A 76 8.20 -2.26 4.25
N ILE A 77 7.91 -0.96 4.37
CA ILE A 77 8.87 0.04 4.90
C ILE A 77 9.30 -0.28 6.35
N ARG A 78 8.51 -1.05 7.11
CA ARG A 78 8.83 -1.40 8.50
C ARG A 78 9.64 -2.68 8.64
N ASN A 79 9.67 -3.55 7.63
CA ASN A 79 10.39 -4.81 7.66
C ASN A 79 11.79 -4.60 7.06
N ASP A 80 12.73 -4.08 7.85
CA ASP A 80 14.09 -3.71 7.43
C ASP A 80 15.04 -4.93 7.25
N ASN A 81 14.58 -6.06 6.73
CA ASN A 81 15.44 -7.25 6.51
C ASN A 81 15.00 -8.15 5.34
N LEU A 82 14.83 -7.66 4.09
CA LEU A 82 15.04 -8.40 2.81
C LEU A 82 14.34 -7.70 1.61
N PRO A 83 14.83 -7.86 0.37
CA PRO A 83 14.31 -7.21 -0.83
C PRO A 83 13.12 -8.01 -1.36
N VAL A 84 11.92 -7.44 -1.33
CA VAL A 84 10.76 -8.08 -1.96
C VAL A 84 10.04 -7.10 -2.87
N LEU A 85 10.06 -7.48 -4.14
CA LEU A 85 9.35 -7.01 -5.30
C LEU A 85 7.93 -6.54 -4.94
N VAL A 86 7.67 -5.25 -5.10
CA VAL A 86 6.32 -4.69 -5.08
C VAL A 86 5.63 -5.16 -6.35
N ASN A 87 4.73 -6.13 -6.22
CA ASN A 87 3.75 -6.40 -7.24
C ASN A 87 2.40 -6.56 -6.57
N GLN A 88 1.44 -5.70 -6.92
CA GLN A 88 0.11 -6.06 -7.38
C GLN A 88 -0.83 -4.84 -7.31
N SER A 89 -0.93 -4.11 -8.42
CA SER A 89 -2.20 -3.52 -8.81
C SER A 89 -2.51 -3.89 -10.26
N SER A 90 -3.64 -4.59 -10.40
CA SER A 90 -4.49 -4.81 -11.58
C SER A 90 -3.91 -5.53 -12.81
N GLU A 91 -4.40 -6.76 -13.00
CA GLU A 91 -4.69 -7.47 -14.26
C GLU A 91 -4.16 -6.87 -15.58
N GLN A 92 -3.05 -7.42 -16.07
CA GLN A 92 -2.73 -7.86 -17.45
C GLN A 92 -1.18 -7.98 -17.50
N ALA A 93 -0.52 -9.02 -18.01
CA ALA A 93 -0.89 -9.83 -19.14
C ALA A 93 -0.43 -11.26 -18.96
N GLU A 94 -1.36 -12.13 -19.32
CA GLU A 94 -1.25 -13.53 -19.64
C GLU A 94 -0.13 -13.75 -20.68
N ARG A 95 0.72 -14.76 -20.43
CA ARG A 95 1.32 -15.65 -21.44
C ARG A 95 2.03 -16.76 -20.69
N GLU A 96 1.26 -17.78 -20.37
CA GLU A 96 1.80 -19.12 -20.24
C GLU A 96 2.56 -19.45 -21.53
N LEU A 97 3.86 -19.67 -21.40
CA LEU A 97 4.61 -20.46 -22.38
C LEU A 97 5.22 -21.61 -21.61
N MET A 98 4.46 -22.71 -21.62
CA MET A 98 4.99 -24.05 -21.39
C MET A 98 6.17 -24.28 -22.34
N LEU A 99 7.31 -24.76 -21.83
CA LEU A 99 7.88 -26.03 -22.27
C LEU A 99 8.70 -26.65 -21.13
N PRO A 100 8.55 -27.96 -20.87
CA PRO A 100 9.24 -28.70 -19.81
C PRO A 100 10.64 -29.09 -20.27
N GLY A 101 11.61 -29.12 -19.35
CA GLY A 101 12.99 -29.42 -19.74
C GLY A 101 13.92 -29.69 -18.58
N ASN A 102 13.65 -30.77 -17.86
CA ASN A 102 14.62 -31.49 -17.04
C ASN A 102 15.96 -31.65 -17.79
N CYS A 103 17.11 -31.23 -17.22
CA CYS A 103 18.35 -32.01 -17.30
C CYS A 103 19.55 -31.40 -16.51
N TYR A 104 19.91 -32.13 -15.45
CA TYR A 104 21.24 -32.56 -14.99
C TYR A 104 22.52 -31.87 -15.51
N CYS A 105 23.33 -31.45 -14.53
CA CYS A 105 24.77 -31.65 -14.39
C CYS A 105 25.64 -31.87 -15.65
N CYS A 106 26.37 -30.84 -16.05
CA CYS A 106 27.74 -30.90 -16.60
C CYS A 106 28.30 -29.48 -16.45
N ASP A 107 29.39 -29.22 -15.74
CA ASP A 107 30.70 -29.31 -16.38
C ASP A 107 31.78 -29.71 -15.37
N ARG A 108 32.42 -30.84 -15.68
CA ARG A 108 33.70 -31.26 -15.12
C ARG A 108 34.70 -31.14 -16.27
N MET A 109 35.66 -30.23 -16.16
CA MET A 109 36.93 -30.29 -16.90
C MET A 109 38.03 -30.00 -15.87
N SER A 110 38.52 -31.02 -15.17
CA SER A 110 39.79 -31.72 -15.46
C SER A 110 41.01 -30.82 -15.62
N ILE A 111 41.86 -30.85 -14.58
CA ILE A 111 43.32 -31.10 -14.60
C ILE A 111 44.09 -30.46 -15.77
N ILE A 112 44.86 -29.40 -15.50
CA ILE A 112 46.34 -29.42 -15.45
C ILE A 112 46.79 -28.43 -14.36
#